data_AF-A0A839F0M1-F1
#
_entry.id   AF-A0A839F0M1-F1
#
_cell.length_a   1.000
_cell.length_b   1.000
_cell.length_c   1.000
_cell.angle_alpha   90.00
_cell.angle_beta   90.00
_cell.angle_gamma   90.00
#
_symmetry.space_group_name_H-M   'P 1'
#
loop_
_entity.id
_entity.type
_entity.pdbx_description
1 polymer ?
#
loop_
_entity_poly.entity_id
_entity_poly.type
_entity_poly.pdbx_seq_one_letter_code
_entity_poly.pdbx_strand_id
1 'polypeptide(L)' 'MNPDEKSCANPWCSCTVHAHDEFCSPACAEQAAAGLKPPCDCAHEACAGTVHESLEEG' A
#
# COMPACT_ATOMS: atom_id res chain seq x y z
N MET A 1 6.79 -15.86 -8.95
CA MET A 1 6.91 -15.24 -7.62
C MET A 1 8.36 -15.32 -7.24
N ASN A 2 9.09 -14.21 -7.25
CA ASN A 2 10.48 -14.23 -6.82
C ASN A 2 10.47 -14.46 -5.29
N PRO A 3 11.36 -15.32 -4.75
CA PRO A 3 11.37 -15.64 -3.32
C PRO A 3 11.77 -14.45 -2.44
N ASP A 4 12.17 -13.33 -3.04
CA ASP A 4 12.64 -12.12 -2.37
C ASP A 4 11.55 -11.03 -2.26
N GLU A 5 10.28 -11.38 -2.46
CA GLU A 5 9.18 -10.43 -2.36
C GLU A 5 8.21 -10.86 -1.25
N LYS A 6 7.83 -9.92 -0.39
CA LYS A 6 6.79 -10.09 0.64
C LYS A 6 5.72 -9.02 0.51
N SER A 7 4.60 -9.19 1.19
CA SER A 7 3.56 -8.15 1.25
C SER A 7 3.99 -6.98 2.13
N CYS A 8 3.59 -5.77 1.76
CA CYS A 8 3.70 -4.58 2.61
C CYS A 8 3.07 -4.86 3.98
N ALA A 9 3.75 -4.45 5.06
CA ALA A 9 3.27 -4.66 6.42
C ALA A 9 2.07 -3.76 6.79
N ASN A 10 1.74 -2.75 5.98
CA ASN A 10 0.51 -1.99 6.16
C ASN A 10 -0.70 -2.88 5.80
N PRO A 11 -1.59 -3.21 6.75
CA PRO A 11 -2.73 -4.12 6.50
C PRO A 11 -3.76 -3.56 5.51
N TRP A 12 -3.72 -2.26 5.20
CA TRP A 12 -4.57 -1.62 4.20
C TRP A 12 -3.90 -1.48 2.83
N CYS A 13 -2.67 -1.97 2.71
CA CYS A 13 -1.89 -1.98 1.48
C CYS A 13 -1.85 -3.39 0.88
N SER A 14 -1.90 -3.51 -0.45
CA SER A 14 -1.74 -4.79 -1.17
C SER A 14 -0.49 -4.83 -2.05
N CYS A 15 0.42 -3.86 -1.89
CA CYS A 15 1.68 -3.86 -2.63
C CYS A 15 2.61 -4.99 -2.13
N THR A 16 3.35 -5.57 -3.05
CA THR A 16 4.53 -6.38 -2.75
C THR A 16 5.76 -5.48 -2.62
N VAL A 17 6.65 -5.85 -1.72
CA VAL A 17 7.91 -5.17 -1.41
C VAL A 17 9.03 -6.20 -1.40
N HIS A 18 10.27 -5.75 -1.53
CA HIS A 18 11.41 -6.64 -1.35
C HIS A 18 11.45 -7.20 0.08
N ALA A 19 12.02 -8.38 0.27
CA ALA A 19 12.05 -9.06 1.56
C ALA A 19 12.76 -8.25 2.66
N HIS A 20 13.68 -7.37 2.26
CA HIS A 20 14.40 -6.46 3.15
C HIS A 20 13.61 -5.20 3.52
N ASP A 21 12.59 -4.83 2.74
CA ASP A 21 11.72 -3.67 3.00
C ASP A 21 10.49 -4.11 3.79
N GLU A 22 10.11 -3.35 4.81
CA GLU A 22 8.90 -3.65 5.58
C GLU A 22 7.62 -3.03 4.97
N PHE A 23 7.75 -1.84 4.38
CA PHE A 23 6.65 -1.08 3.81
C PHE A 23 6.99 -0.65 2.39
N CYS A 24 5.98 -0.54 1.52
CA CYS A 24 6.20 -0.12 0.14
C CYS A 24 6.52 1.37 0.01
N SER A 25 6.16 2.17 1.01
CA SER A 25 6.40 3.60 1.06
C SER A 25 6.43 4.08 2.52
N PRO A 26 7.05 5.23 2.81
CA PRO A 26 7.02 5.83 4.15
C PRO A 26 5.58 6.12 4.62
N ALA A 27 4.67 6.49 3.72
CA ALA A 27 3.27 6.71 4.05
C ALA A 27 2.59 5.45 4.63
N CYS A 28 2.95 4.26 4.16
CA CYS A 28 2.46 3.01 4.73
C CYS A 28 2.99 2.75 6.14
N ALA A 29 4.24 3.11 6.42
CA ALA A 29 4.83 2.99 7.75
C ALA A 29 4.13 3.93 8.75
N GLU A 30 3.87 5.17 8.34
CA GLU A 30 3.15 6.15 9.16
C GLU A 30 1.69 5.75 9.39
N GLN A 31 0.99 5.25 8.37
CA GLN A 31 -0.39 4.77 8.51
C GLN A 31 -0.49 3.54 9.43
N ALA A 32 0.43 2.57 9.28
CA ALA A 32 0.48 1.40 10.14
C ALA A 32 0.75 1.80 11.60
N ALA A 33 1.67 2.76 11.84
CA ALA A 33 1.97 3.28 13.17
C ALA A 33 0.82 4.09 13.77
N ALA A 34 0.10 4.87 12.96
CA ALA A 34 -1.04 5.66 13.41
C ALA A 34 -2.28 4.80 13.72
N GLY A 35 -2.32 3.54 13.25
CA GLY A 35 -3.48 2.66 13.41
C GLY A 35 -4.76 3.21 12.77
N LEU A 36 -4.61 4.19 11.88
CA LEU A 36 -5.72 4.78 11.16
C LEU A 36 -6.15 3.80 10.07
N LYS A 37 -7.45 3.74 9.79
CA LYS A 37 -8.03 2.98 8.68
C LYS A 37 -8.35 3.91 7.49
N PRO A 38 -7.38 4.54 6.81
CA PRO A 38 -7.64 5.19 5.53
C PRO A 38 -7.45 4.19 4.37
N PRO A 39 -7.83 4.58 3.14
CA PRO A 39 -7.21 4.03 1.94
C PRO A 39 -5.68 4.14 1.98
N CYS A 40 -4.98 3.17 1.38
CA CYS A 40 -3.52 3.22 1.26
C CYS A 40 -3.10 4.42 0.40
N ASP A 41 -2.48 5.41 1.04
CA ASP A 41 -1.87 6.57 0.35
C ASP A 41 -0.45 6.27 -0.21
N CYS A 42 -0.18 5.02 -0.58
CA CYS A 42 1.14 4.62 -1.04
C CYS A 42 1.48 5.08 -2.46
N ALA A 43 0.57 5.76 -3.15
CA ALA A 43 0.70 6.33 -4.50
C ALA A 43 1.13 5.35 -5.62
N HIS A 44 1.21 4.05 -5.34
CA HIS A 44 1.45 3.02 -6.35
C HIS A 44 0.20 2.81 -7.20
N GLU A 45 0.35 2.83 -8.53
CA GLU A 45 -0.75 2.67 -9.50
C GLU A 45 -1.55 1.37 -9.32
N ALA A 46 -0.95 0.34 -8.73
CA ALA A 46 -1.58 -0.97 -8.50
C ALA A 46 -1.91 -1.26 -7.02
N CYS A 47 -1.87 -0.27 -6.12
CA CYS A 47 -2.31 -0.53 -4.76
C CYS A 47 -3.84 -0.61 -4.69
N ALA A 48 -4.36 -1.77 -4.28
CA ALA A 48 -5.79 -1.98 -4.05
C ALA A 48 -6.37 -1.05 -2.95
N GLY A 49 -5.51 -0.40 -2.15
CA GLY A 49 -5.91 0.57 -1.14
C GLY A 49 -6.09 1.99 -1.68
N THR A 50 -5.66 2.31 -2.91
CA THR A 50 -5.97 3.60 -3.53
C THR A 50 -7.44 3.55 -3.96
N VAL A 51 -8.39 4.03 -3.14
CA VAL A 51 -9.68 4.41 -3.71
C VAL A 51 -9.41 5.57 -4.64
N HIS A 52 -9.36 5.27 -5.93
CA HIS A 52 -9.49 6.23 -7.00
C HIS A 52 -10.94 6.74 -6.95
N GLU A 53 -11.25 7.62 -6.00
CA GLU A 53 -12.48 8.39 -6.07
C GLU A 53 -12.30 9.42 -7.19
N SER A 54 -13.11 9.26 -8.24
CA SER A 54 -13.29 10.07 -9.48
C SER A 54 -12.72 9.34 -10.70
N LEU A 55 -13.46 8.92 -11.73
CA LEU A 55 -14.73 9.46 -12.21
C LEU A 55 -15.35 8.47 -13.23
N GLU A 56 -16.59 8.07 -13.02
CA GLU A 56 -17.48 7.71 -14.13
C GLU A 56 -17.61 8.96 -15.01
N GLU A 57 -17.09 8.94 -16.23
CA GLU A 57 -17.37 9.94 -17.27
C GLU A 57 -18.05 9.22 -18.45
N GLY A 58 -19.36 9.44 -18.63
CA GLY A 58 -20.06 9.34 -19.93
C GLY A 58 -20.81 8.05 -20.24
#